data_AF-A0A846CDY2-F1
#
_entry.id   AF-A0A846CDY2-F1
#
_cell.length_a   1.000
_cell.length_b   1.000
_cell.length_c   1.000
_cell.angle_alpha   90.00
_cell.angle_beta   90.00
_cell.angle_gamma   90.00
#
_symmetry.space_group_name_H-M   'P 1'
#
loop_
_entity.id
_entity.type
_entity.pdbx_description
1 polymer ?
#
loop_
_entity_poly.entity_id
_entity_poly.type
_entity_poly.pdbx_seq_one_letter_code
_entity_poly.pdbx_strand_id
1 'polypeptide(L)'
;MKNYQNFWQVILNLSLIIIILLWANNAAAETLVERIADFPNWENKPSISAAKTDLIYPDWMEGNWNVKSTLIDMVAPLAPEIVTPGFENNRQYLDRPV
;
A
#
# COMPACT_ATOMS: atom_id res chain seq x y z
N MET A 1 1.38 -40.20 -38.90
CA MET A 1 0.37 -39.71 -37.94
C MET A 1 0.95 -39.11 -36.65
N LYS A 2 2.03 -39.65 -36.05
CA LYS A 2 2.66 -39.09 -34.83
C LYS A 2 3.14 -37.62 -34.94
N ASN A 3 3.60 -37.17 -36.11
CA ASN A 3 4.12 -35.80 -36.28
C ASN A 3 3.05 -34.70 -36.15
N TYR A 4 1.78 -35.00 -36.46
CA TYR A 4 0.70 -34.01 -36.39
C TYR A 4 0.30 -33.72 -34.93
N GLN A 5 0.37 -34.70 -34.02
CA GLN A 5 0.14 -34.47 -32.59
C GLN A 5 1.20 -33.55 -31.97
N ASN A 6 2.47 -33.75 -32.33
CA ASN A 6 3.57 -32.91 -31.84
C ASN A 6 3.44 -31.45 -32.34
N PHE A 7 2.97 -31.26 -33.58
CA PHE A 7 2.78 -29.93 -34.17
C PHE A 7 1.68 -29.12 -33.47
N TRP A 8 0.52 -29.74 -33.23
CA TRP A 8 -0.57 -29.09 -32.49
C TRP A 8 -0.20 -28.79 -31.04
N GLN A 9 0.55 -29.69 -30.39
CA GLN A 9 1.08 -29.44 -29.04
C GLN A 9 2.04 -28.25 -29.00
N VAL A 10 2.91 -28.10 -30.00
CA VAL A 10 3.83 -26.95 -30.09
C VAL A 10 3.05 -25.64 -30.26
N ILE A 11 2.04 -25.63 -31.14
CA ILE A 11 1.18 -24.44 -31.32
C ILE A 11 0.45 -24.10 -30.02
N LEU A 12 -0.11 -25.09 -29.34
CA LEU A 12 -0.89 -24.89 -28.12
C LEU A 12 0.00 -24.41 -26.95
N ASN A 13 1.22 -24.91 -26.86
CA ASN A 13 2.21 -24.41 -25.89
C ASN A 13 2.64 -22.97 -26.21
N LEU A 14 2.88 -22.65 -27.49
CA LEU A 14 3.23 -21.29 -27.93
C LEU A 14 2.10 -20.30 -27.65
N SER A 15 0.86 -20.65 -27.96
CA SER A 15 -0.29 -19.77 -27.68
C SER A 15 -0.51 -19.59 -26.18
N LEU A 16 -0.32 -20.63 -25.36
CA LEU A 16 -0.38 -20.52 -23.90
C LEU A 16 0.70 -19.58 -23.35
N ILE A 17 1.94 -19.69 -23.84
CA ILE A 17 3.05 -18.80 -23.47
C ILE A 17 2.73 -17.34 -23.83
N ILE A 18 2.22 -17.09 -25.04
CA ILE A 18 1.83 -15.75 -25.48
C ILE A 18 0.72 -15.18 -24.60
N ILE A 19 -0.30 -15.97 -24.26
CA ILE A 19 -1.39 -15.53 -23.37
C ILE A 19 -0.83 -15.15 -21.99
N ILE A 20 0.06 -15.97 -21.42
CA ILE A 20 0.68 -15.69 -20.12
C ILE A 20 1.50 -14.39 -20.18
N LEU A 21 2.26 -14.15 -21.25
CA LEU A 21 3.05 -12.92 -21.42
C LEU A 21 2.17 -11.69 -21.60
N LEU A 22 1.03 -11.80 -22.29
CA LEU A 22 0.08 -10.70 -22.46
C LEU A 22 -0.73 -10.40 -21.17
N TRP A 23 -0.87 -11.39 -20.29
CA TRP A 23 -1.55 -11.27 -18.99
C TRP A 23 -0.61 -11.01 -17.82
N ALA A 24 0.70 -10.94 -18.09
CA ALA A 24 1.68 -10.49 -17.12
C ALA A 24 1.46 -8.99 -16.86
N ASN A 25 0.56 -8.67 -15.93
CA ASN A 25 0.48 -7.32 -15.39
C ASN A 25 1.83 -6.97 -14.77
N ASN A 26 2.29 -5.74 -15.02
CA ASN A 26 3.38 -5.19 -14.23
C ASN A 26 2.93 -5.25 -12.77
N ALA A 27 3.72 -5.93 -11.92
CA ALA A 27 3.58 -5.81 -10.49
C ALA A 27 3.97 -4.37 -10.12
N ALA A 28 3.05 -3.43 -10.29
CA ALA A 28 3.20 -2.04 -9.94
C ALA A 28 3.05 -1.94 -8.42
N ALA A 29 4.07 -2.41 -7.70
CA ALA A 29 4.28 -1.94 -6.35
C ALA A 29 4.79 -0.50 -6.49
N GLU A 30 3.86 0.45 -6.36
CA GLU A 30 4.18 1.86 -6.26
C GLU A 30 5.25 2.06 -5.18
N THR A 31 6.26 2.89 -5.46
CA THR A 31 7.30 3.17 -4.48
C THR A 31 6.69 3.91 -3.28
N LEU A 32 7.33 3.82 -2.11
CA LEU A 32 6.91 4.61 -0.94
C LEU A 32 6.86 6.11 -1.25
N VAL A 33 7.76 6.59 -2.11
CA VAL A 33 7.86 8.00 -2.49
C VAL A 33 6.66 8.43 -3.34
N GLU A 34 6.36 7.69 -4.41
CA GLU A 34 5.19 7.95 -5.27
C GLU A 34 3.91 7.90 -4.43
N ARG A 35 3.78 6.89 -3.57
CA ARG A 35 2.63 6.75 -2.70
C ARG A 35 2.44 7.92 -1.74
N ILE A 36 3.52 8.48 -1.19
CA ILE A 36 3.43 9.68 -0.33
C ILE A 36 3.01 10.90 -1.14
N ALA A 37 3.52 11.03 -2.37
CA ALA A 37 3.16 12.13 -3.27
C ALA A 37 1.69 12.07 -3.71
N ASP A 38 1.13 10.86 -3.80
CA ASP A 38 -0.26 10.61 -4.19
C ASP A 38 -1.28 10.81 -3.05
N PHE A 39 -0.85 11.07 -1.82
CA PHE A 39 -1.77 11.43 -0.74
C PHE A 39 -2.59 12.68 -1.12
N PRO A 40 -3.93 12.70 -0.95
CA PRO A 40 -4.75 11.70 -0.26
C PRO A 40 -5.40 10.63 -1.14
N ASN A 41 -5.08 10.52 -2.43
CA ASN A 41 -5.76 9.63 -3.39
C ASN A 41 -5.34 8.15 -3.27
N TRP A 42 -5.29 7.63 -2.05
CA TRP A 42 -4.98 6.23 -1.82
C TRP A 42 -6.19 5.35 -2.06
N GLU A 43 -6.08 4.42 -3.02
CA GLU A 43 -7.15 3.48 -3.38
C GLU A 43 -7.19 2.22 -2.49
N ASN A 44 -6.06 1.85 -1.90
CA ASN A 44 -5.94 0.66 -1.07
C ASN A 44 -4.93 0.85 0.07
N LYS A 45 -4.98 -0.02 1.08
CA LYS A 45 -3.93 -0.07 2.13
C LYS A 45 -2.60 -0.52 1.51
N PRO A 46 -1.44 -0.02 1.99
CA PRO A 46 -0.15 -0.50 1.52
C PRO A 46 0.02 -1.98 1.87
N SER A 47 0.60 -2.74 0.96
CA SER A 47 0.97 -4.13 1.23
C SER A 47 2.21 -4.13 2.13
N ILE A 48 2.00 -4.39 3.42
CA ILE A 48 3.06 -4.52 4.41
C ILE A 48 3.13 -5.96 4.90
N SER A 49 4.33 -6.44 5.20
CA SER A 49 4.49 -7.74 5.85
C SER A 49 3.86 -7.70 7.24
N ALA A 50 3.24 -8.82 7.64
CA ALA A 50 2.77 -8.96 9.01
C ALA A 50 3.94 -8.79 10.00
N ALA A 51 3.66 -8.12 11.13
CA ALA A 51 4.62 -8.01 12.21
C ALA A 51 4.99 -9.42 12.70
N LYS A 52 6.29 -9.73 12.71
CA LYS A 52 6.79 -11.04 13.17
C LYS A 52 7.02 -11.10 14.67
N THR A 53 7.27 -9.95 15.27
CA THR A 53 7.58 -9.75 16.69
C THR A 53 6.96 -8.45 17.15
N ASP A 54 6.95 -8.23 18.46
CA ASP A 54 6.59 -6.93 19.02
C ASP A 54 7.55 -5.83 18.53
N LEU A 55 7.04 -4.61 18.51
CA LEU A 55 7.84 -3.42 18.22
C LEU A 55 8.74 -3.13 19.44
N ILE A 56 10.02 -3.45 19.33
CA ILE A 56 11.03 -3.14 20.34
C ILE A 56 11.65 -1.79 19.99
N TYR A 57 11.41 -0.79 20.84
CA TYR A 57 12.06 0.50 20.71
C TYR A 57 13.54 0.39 21.14
N PRO A 58 14.45 1.06 20.42
CA PRO A 58 15.88 1.00 20.73
C PRO A 58 16.23 1.83 21.99
N ASP A 59 17.30 1.45 22.69
CA ASP A 59 17.74 2.09 23.93
C ASP A 59 17.94 3.62 23.80
N TRP A 60 18.35 4.11 22.63
CA TRP A 60 18.54 5.55 22.42
C TRP A 60 17.22 6.35 22.42
N MET A 61 16.06 5.70 22.27
CA MET A 61 14.76 6.34 22.47
C MET A 61 14.39 6.47 23.96
N GLU A 62 15.14 5.85 24.87
CA GLU A 62 14.95 5.97 26.31
C GLU A 62 15.20 7.41 26.77
N GLY A 63 14.27 7.96 27.56
CA GLY A 63 14.41 9.29 28.15
C GLY A 63 13.13 10.12 28.08
N ASN A 64 13.26 11.37 28.51
CA ASN A 64 12.17 12.34 28.45
C ASN A 64 12.35 13.24 27.23
N TRP A 65 11.33 13.27 26.37
CA TRP A 65 11.33 14.05 25.14
C TRP A 65 10.33 15.20 25.25
N ASN A 66 10.78 16.43 24.96
CA ASN A 66 9.89 17.56 24.78
C ASN A 66 9.56 17.68 23.29
N VAL A 67 8.38 17.21 22.89
CA VAL A 67 7.95 17.17 21.49
C VAL A 67 6.88 18.22 21.23
N LYS A 68 6.80 18.67 19.99
CA LYS A 68 5.75 19.57 19.51
C LYS A 68 5.21 18.99 18.21
N SER A 69 3.91 18.76 18.16
CA SER A 69 3.23 18.23 16.98
C SER A 69 2.22 19.25 16.44
N THR A 70 1.91 19.20 15.16
CA THR A 70 0.88 20.06 14.55
C THR A 70 0.09 19.23 13.57
N LEU A 71 -1.22 19.20 13.75
CA LEU A 71 -2.13 18.58 12.81
C LEU A 71 -2.31 19.52 11.62
N ILE A 72 -1.76 19.15 10.46
CA ILE A 72 -1.79 19.98 9.24
C ILE A 72 -2.97 19.64 8.31
N ASP A 73 -3.47 18.40 8.40
CA ASP A 73 -4.55 17.94 7.53
C ASP A 73 -5.37 16.85 8.22
N MET A 74 -6.66 16.77 7.87
CA MET A 74 -7.63 15.83 8.41
C MET A 74 -8.34 15.10 7.28
N VAL A 75 -7.63 14.16 6.65
CA VAL A 75 -8.18 13.32 5.58
C VAL A 75 -8.02 11.84 5.94
N ALA A 76 -9.10 11.09 5.73
CA ALA A 76 -9.11 9.63 5.90
C ALA A 76 -9.61 8.97 4.60
N PRO A 77 -8.73 8.81 3.60
CA PRO A 77 -9.12 8.43 2.23
C PRO A 77 -9.87 7.09 2.12
N LEU A 78 -9.54 6.18 3.03
CA LEU A 78 -10.06 4.81 3.06
C LEU A 78 -11.12 4.62 4.15
N ALA A 79 -11.62 5.71 4.76
CA ALA A 79 -12.64 5.61 5.78
C ALA A 79 -14.02 5.28 5.18
N PRO A 80 -14.89 4.58 5.92
CA PRO A 80 -16.30 4.48 5.55
C PRO A 80 -16.97 5.86 5.61
N GLU A 81 -18.19 5.99 5.07
CA GLU A 81 -18.97 7.24 5.10
C GLU A 81 -19.30 7.76 6.51
N ILE A 82 -19.01 6.99 7.56
CA ILE A 82 -19.29 7.33 8.95
C ILE A 82 -18.11 8.12 9.53
N VAL A 83 -18.39 9.35 9.97
CA VAL A 83 -17.43 10.14 10.74
C VAL A 83 -17.42 9.68 12.20
N THR A 84 -16.25 9.32 12.70
CA THR A 84 -16.09 8.93 14.11
C THR A 84 -15.95 10.16 15.00
N PRO A 85 -16.45 10.11 16.26
CA PRO A 85 -16.25 11.21 17.20
C PRO A 85 -14.77 11.57 17.41
N GLY A 86 -13.88 10.56 17.40
CA GLY A 86 -12.44 10.79 17.50
C GLY A 86 -11.87 11.59 16.34
N PHE A 87 -12.32 11.32 15.11
CA PHE A 87 -11.94 12.11 13.94
C PHE A 87 -12.44 13.55 14.05
N GLU A 88 -13.72 13.74 14.38
CA GLU A 88 -14.31 15.09 14.46
C GLU A 88 -13.69 15.94 15.57
N ASN A 89 -13.42 15.34 16.74
CA ASN A 89 -12.80 16.04 17.87
C ASN A 89 -11.39 16.57 17.57
N ASN A 90 -10.69 16.03 16.57
CA ASN A 90 -9.35 16.50 16.19
C ASN A 90 -9.38 17.86 15.48
N ARG A 91 -10.55 18.31 14.97
CA ARG A 91 -10.69 19.57 14.23
C ARG A 91 -10.22 20.79 15.00
N GLN A 92 -10.34 20.75 16.33
CA GLN A 92 -9.88 21.85 17.19
C GLN A 92 -8.36 22.05 17.20
N TYR A 93 -7.57 21.05 16.76
CA TYR A 93 -6.11 21.06 16.74
C TYR A 93 -5.53 21.39 15.36
N LEU A 94 -6.38 21.53 14.34
CA LEU A 94 -5.91 21.85 12.98
C LEU A 94 -5.13 23.18 12.98
N ASP A 95 -3.94 23.15 12.40
CA ASP A 95 -2.98 24.26 12.36
C ASP A 95 -2.56 24.81 13.73
N ARG A 96 -2.77 24.03 14.80
CA ARG A 96 -2.37 24.39 16.16
C ARG A 96 -1.28 23.46 16.67
N PRO A 97 -0.20 24.02 17.23
CA PRO A 97 0.77 23.18 17.88
C PRO A 97 0.27 22.67 19.22
N VAL A 98 0.50 21.38 19.46
CA VAL A 98 0.25 20.67 20.74
C VAL A 98 1.54 20.04 21.26
#